data_AF-A0A1C4USX9-F1
#
_entry.id   AF-A0A1C4USX9-F1
#
_cell.length_a   1.000
_cell.length_b   1.000
_cell.length_c   1.000
_cell.angle_alpha   90.00
_cell.angle_beta   90.00
_cell.angle_gamma   90.00
#
_symmetry.space_group_name_H-M   'P 1'
#
loop_
_entity.id
_entity.type
_entity.pdbx_description
1 polymer ?
#
loop_
_entity_poly.entity_id
_entity_poly.type
_entity_poly.pdbx_seq_one_letter_code
_entity_poly.pdbx_strand_id
1 'polypeptide(L)'
;MRENTPPYWRQRRMADPPGGSVGVRPPEQPLILRPRRPPRHFTVHLGFAADGPEQARELAVAYAEALSLLRPELVLASVALSPADSWRAAERLFCAAVGPDDERCADVAGHPGFHHAPGPGGLGWGEGDG
;
A
#
# COMPACT_ATOMS: atom_id res chain seq x y z
N MET A 1 -9.85 -26.95 -21.31
CA MET A 1 -9.62 -25.57 -21.80
C MET A 1 -10.26 -24.64 -20.78
N ARG A 2 -9.47 -23.92 -19.97
CA ARG A 2 -10.00 -23.04 -18.90
C ARG A 2 -10.66 -21.82 -19.55
N GLU A 3 -11.92 -21.58 -19.21
CA GLU A 3 -12.66 -20.40 -19.64
C GLU A 3 -12.00 -19.16 -19.05
N ASN A 4 -11.43 -18.33 -19.94
CA ASN A 4 -10.82 -17.05 -19.60
C ASN A 4 -11.91 -15.98 -19.50
N THR A 5 -12.90 -16.21 -18.64
CA THR A 5 -14.00 -15.27 -18.43
C THR A 5 -13.49 -14.18 -17.49
N PRO A 6 -13.31 -12.93 -17.97
CA PRO A 6 -12.87 -11.85 -17.10
C PRO A 6 -13.95 -11.61 -16.03
N PRO A 7 -13.55 -11.40 -14.77
CA PRO A 7 -14.50 -11.24 -13.66
C PRO A 7 -15.43 -10.03 -13.92
N TYR A 8 -16.68 -10.18 -13.44
CA TYR A 8 -17.84 -9.32 -13.72
C TYR A 8 -17.60 -7.81 -13.57
N TRP A 9 -16.60 -7.39 -12.78
CA TRP A 9 -16.25 -5.98 -12.57
C TRP A 9 -15.56 -5.31 -13.79
N ARG A 10 -15.07 -6.08 -14.78
CA ARG A 10 -14.55 -5.51 -16.04
C ARG A 10 -15.63 -5.01 -17.02
N GLN A 11 -16.91 -5.34 -16.81
CA GLN A 11 -17.97 -5.01 -17.77
C GLN A 11 -18.45 -3.55 -17.70
N ARG A 12 -18.01 -2.75 -16.73
CA ARG A 12 -18.50 -1.37 -16.54
C ARG A 12 -17.61 -0.33 -17.22
N ARG A 13 -17.34 -0.49 -18.52
CA ARG A 13 -16.83 0.61 -19.36
C ARG A 13 -17.00 0.32 -20.86
N MET A 14 -18.23 0.43 -21.35
CA MET A 14 -18.58 0.85 -22.73
C MET A 14 -20.06 1.27 -22.73
N ALA A 15 -20.31 2.53 -22.38
CA ALA A 15 -21.52 3.21 -22.80
C ALA A 15 -21.04 4.31 -23.74
N ASP A 16 -21.20 4.07 -25.05
CA ASP A 16 -20.99 5.08 -26.08
C ASP A 16 -21.96 6.26 -25.90
N PRO A 17 -21.56 7.47 -26.31
CA PRO A 17 -22.38 8.67 -26.19
C PRO A 17 -23.37 8.76 -27.37
N PRO A 18 -24.59 9.29 -27.18
CA PRO A 18 -25.37 9.76 -28.32
C PRO A 18 -24.89 11.17 -28.72
N GLY A 19 -24.52 11.33 -29.99
CA GLY A 19 -24.11 12.61 -30.57
C GLY A 19 -25.27 13.60 -30.83
N GLY A 20 -24.93 14.86 -31.15
CA GLY A 20 -25.83 15.80 -31.84
C GLY A 20 -25.72 17.30 -31.47
N SER A 21 -24.90 18.03 -32.23
CA SER A 21 -24.96 19.46 -32.66
C SER A 21 -25.12 20.67 -31.70
N VAL A 22 -24.03 21.43 -31.61
CA VAL A 22 -23.81 22.90 -31.76
C VAL A 22 -24.90 23.91 -31.31
N GLY A 23 -24.55 24.75 -30.31
CA GLY A 23 -25.17 26.07 -30.11
C GLY A 23 -24.92 26.75 -28.74
N VAL A 24 -23.98 27.70 -28.69
CA VAL A 24 -23.97 28.92 -27.84
C VAL A 24 -23.89 28.81 -26.29
N ARG A 25 -22.67 28.93 -25.74
CA ARG A 25 -22.20 29.85 -24.66
C ARG A 25 -20.88 29.32 -24.07
N PRO A 26 -19.88 30.17 -23.73
CA PRO A 26 -18.75 29.71 -22.94
C PRO A 26 -19.28 29.33 -21.55
N PRO A 27 -18.96 28.15 -21.00
CA PRO A 27 -19.36 27.84 -19.64
C PRO A 27 -18.54 28.71 -18.71
N GLU A 28 -19.20 29.63 -18.01
CA GLU A 28 -18.71 30.09 -16.72
C GLU A 28 -18.57 28.84 -15.86
N GLN A 29 -17.35 28.35 -15.75
CA GLN A 29 -17.03 27.18 -14.96
C GLN A 29 -17.43 27.49 -13.52
N PRO A 30 -18.33 26.72 -12.88
CA PRO A 30 -18.55 26.88 -11.46
C PRO A 30 -17.23 26.58 -10.75
N LEU A 31 -16.63 27.60 -10.12
CA LEU A 31 -15.46 27.53 -9.23
C LEU A 31 -15.72 26.72 -7.95
N ILE A 32 -16.80 25.93 -7.92
CA ILE A 32 -17.06 24.98 -6.85
C ILE A 32 -16.25 23.74 -7.18
N LEU A 33 -14.97 23.77 -6.80
CA LEU A 33 -14.17 22.58 -6.61
C LEU A 33 -15.01 21.64 -5.73
N ARG A 34 -15.54 20.57 -6.33
CA ARG A 34 -16.16 19.50 -5.55
C ARG A 34 -15.13 19.09 -4.50
N PRO A 35 -15.47 19.06 -3.21
CA PRO A 35 -14.52 18.63 -2.19
C PRO A 35 -13.98 17.27 -2.63
N ARG A 36 -12.66 17.20 -2.87
CA ARG A 36 -12.00 15.93 -3.15
C ARG A 36 -12.29 15.05 -1.94
N ARG A 37 -13.01 13.95 -2.16
CA ARG A 37 -13.22 12.98 -1.08
C ARG A 37 -11.85 12.57 -0.55
N PRO A 38 -11.69 12.47 0.78
CA PRO A 38 -10.43 12.02 1.36
C PRO A 38 -10.08 10.63 0.79
N PRO A 39 -8.78 10.33 0.63
CA PRO A 39 -8.34 9.03 0.15
C PRO A 39 -8.89 7.93 1.07
N ARG A 40 -9.42 6.88 0.44
CA ARG A 40 -9.91 5.70 1.14
C ARG A 40 -8.80 4.66 1.15
N HIS A 41 -8.48 4.16 2.33
CA HIS A 41 -7.51 3.08 2.51
C HIS A 41 -8.24 1.75 2.57
N PHE A 42 -7.69 0.75 1.91
CA PHE A 42 -8.20 -0.62 1.91
C PHE A 42 -7.05 -1.56 2.24
N THR A 43 -7.32 -2.61 2.98
CA THR A 43 -6.33 -3.64 3.31
C THR A 43 -6.63 -4.93 2.55
N VAL A 44 -5.57 -5.68 2.25
CA VAL A 44 -5.65 -7.03 1.71
C VAL A 44 -4.88 -7.96 2.64
N HIS A 45 -5.44 -9.13 2.92
CA HIS A 45 -4.81 -10.15 3.76
C HIS A 45 -4.32 -11.30 2.88
N LEU A 46 -3.04 -11.65 3.02
CA LEU A 46 -2.42 -12.77 2.33
C LEU A 46 -2.19 -13.89 3.35
N GLY A 47 -2.81 -15.05 3.17
CA GLY A 47 -2.52 -16.26 3.94
C GLY A 47 -1.44 -17.09 3.27
N PHE A 48 -0.51 -17.63 4.06
CA PHE A 48 0.55 -18.52 3.60
C PHE A 48 0.90 -19.53 4.70
N ALA A 49 1.57 -20.62 4.32
CA ALA A 49 2.02 -21.65 5.26
C ALA A 49 3.49 -21.40 5.67
N ALA A 50 3.79 -21.69 6.92
CA ALA A 50 5.14 -21.66 7.47
C ALA A 50 5.24 -22.72 8.59
N ASP A 51 6.45 -23.23 8.81
CA ASP A 51 6.73 -24.27 9.80
C ASP A 51 6.67 -23.73 11.25
N GLY A 52 6.74 -22.42 11.43
CA GLY A 52 6.72 -21.77 12.73
C GLY A 52 6.73 -20.23 12.64
N PRO A 53 6.66 -19.53 13.80
CA PRO A 53 6.52 -18.07 13.85
C PRO A 53 7.72 -17.32 13.26
N GLU A 54 8.95 -17.78 13.50
CA GLU A 54 10.17 -17.17 12.94
C GLU A 54 10.17 -17.24 11.41
N GLN A 55 9.98 -18.43 10.83
CA GLN A 55 9.90 -18.60 9.38
C GLN A 55 8.70 -17.82 8.80
N ALA A 56 7.58 -17.75 9.52
CA ALA A 56 6.44 -16.95 9.09
C ALA A 56 6.80 -15.46 8.98
N ARG A 57 7.57 -14.94 9.94
CA ARG A 57 8.04 -13.56 9.95
C ARG A 57 8.99 -13.27 8.78
N GLU A 58 9.96 -14.14 8.55
CA GLU A 58 10.90 -14.02 7.43
C GLU A 58 10.19 -14.01 6.08
N LEU A 59 9.29 -14.97 5.84
CA LEU A 59 8.49 -15.04 4.62
C LEU A 59 7.61 -13.82 4.44
N ALA A 60 6.98 -13.33 5.52
CA ALA A 60 6.12 -12.17 5.45
C ALA A 60 6.88 -10.88 5.08
N VAL A 61 8.10 -10.70 5.61
CA VAL A 61 8.99 -9.58 5.21
C VAL A 61 9.35 -9.71 3.73
N ALA A 62 9.81 -10.89 3.29
CA ALA A 62 10.17 -11.11 1.89
C ALA A 62 8.99 -10.88 0.93
N TYR A 63 7.78 -11.32 1.29
CA TYR A 63 6.58 -11.03 0.50
C TYR A 63 6.23 -9.56 0.46
N ALA A 64 6.34 -8.85 1.59
CA ALA A 64 6.07 -7.43 1.65
C ALA A 64 7.01 -6.64 0.73
N GLU A 65 8.32 -6.91 0.80
CA GLU A 65 9.34 -6.29 -0.05
C GLU A 65 9.11 -6.61 -1.53
N ALA A 66 8.88 -7.88 -1.87
CA ALA A 66 8.60 -8.27 -3.25
C ALA A 66 7.34 -7.59 -3.80
N LEU A 67 6.28 -7.50 -2.99
CA LEU A 67 5.03 -6.86 -3.40
C LEU A 67 5.18 -5.35 -3.55
N SER A 68 5.95 -4.68 -2.68
CA SER A 68 6.18 -3.23 -2.80
C SER A 68 6.98 -2.86 -4.05
N LEU A 69 7.93 -3.70 -4.47
CA LEU A 69 8.65 -3.55 -5.73
C LEU A 69 7.72 -3.68 -6.94
N LEU A 70 6.76 -4.62 -6.89
CA LEU A 70 5.81 -4.85 -7.97
C LEU A 70 4.69 -3.80 -8.01
N ARG A 71 4.32 -3.25 -6.85
CA ARG A 71 3.16 -2.38 -6.64
C ARG A 71 3.53 -1.19 -5.75
N PRO A 72 3.93 -0.04 -6.33
CA PRO A 72 4.37 1.12 -5.57
C PRO A 72 3.26 1.77 -4.73
N GLU A 73 2.00 1.39 -4.94
CA GLU A 73 0.88 1.85 -4.11
C GLU A 73 0.84 1.17 -2.73
N LEU A 74 1.60 0.09 -2.53
CA LEU A 74 1.67 -0.62 -1.26
C LEU A 74 2.68 0.03 -0.32
N VAL A 75 2.21 0.40 0.87
CA VAL A 75 3.02 1.05 1.90
C VAL A 75 3.57 -0.01 2.86
N LEU A 76 4.87 -0.31 2.77
CA LEU A 76 5.55 -1.30 3.64
C LEU A 76 5.32 -1.02 5.14
N ALA A 77 5.34 0.24 5.53
CA ALA A 77 5.09 0.68 6.90
C ALA A 77 3.70 0.27 7.46
N SER A 78 2.76 -0.14 6.61
CA SER A 78 1.43 -0.60 7.01
C SER A 78 1.30 -2.13 7.12
N VAL A 79 2.36 -2.88 6.80
CA VAL A 79 2.31 -4.34 6.77
C VAL A 79 2.36 -4.91 8.20
N ALA A 80 1.46 -5.84 8.46
CA ALA A 80 1.38 -6.56 9.72
C ALA A 80 1.21 -8.06 9.49
N LEU A 81 1.72 -8.88 10.42
CA LEU A 81 1.61 -10.33 10.43
C LEU A 81 0.78 -10.77 11.63
N SER A 82 -0.12 -11.72 11.41
CA SER A 82 -0.91 -12.36 12.46
C SER A 82 -1.03 -13.86 12.20
N PRO A 83 -1.17 -14.70 13.23
CA PRO A 83 -1.69 -16.04 13.07
C PRO A 83 -3.05 -16.04 12.34
N ALA A 84 -3.30 -17.05 11.51
CA ALA A 84 -4.49 -17.10 10.66
C ALA A 84 -5.80 -17.13 11.47
N ASP A 85 -5.76 -17.70 12.68
CA ASP A 85 -6.86 -17.84 13.62
C ASP A 85 -7.00 -16.66 14.59
N SER A 86 -6.07 -15.69 14.58
CA SER A 86 -6.06 -14.59 15.53
C SER A 86 -5.57 -13.27 14.91
N TRP A 87 -6.38 -12.69 14.02
CA TRP A 87 -6.07 -11.41 13.36
C TRP A 87 -5.91 -10.23 14.33
N ARG A 88 -6.52 -10.32 15.51
CA ARG A 88 -6.35 -9.31 16.57
C ARG A 88 -4.92 -9.24 17.13
N ALA A 89 -4.12 -10.29 16.92
CA ALA A 89 -2.73 -10.37 17.32
C ALA A 89 -1.79 -9.93 16.17
N ALA A 90 -2.24 -9.04 15.30
CA ALA A 90 -1.42 -8.52 14.21
C ALA A 90 -0.30 -7.62 14.73
N GLU A 91 0.93 -7.96 14.37
CA GLU A 91 2.14 -7.23 14.74
C GLU A 91 2.76 -6.58 13.51
N ARG A 92 3.27 -5.34 13.66
CA ARG A 92 3.94 -4.63 12.57
C ARG A 92 5.24 -5.33 12.20
N LEU A 93 5.47 -5.51 10.90
CA LEU A 93 6.70 -6.11 10.40
C LEU A 93 7.84 -5.11 10.25
N PHE A 94 7.52 -3.86 9.96
CA PHE A 94 8.49 -2.78 9.73
C PHE A 94 8.45 -1.76 10.87
N CYS A 95 9.59 -1.13 11.12
CA CYS A 95 9.79 -0.15 12.19
C CYS A 95 8.81 1.02 12.05
N ALA A 96 8.78 1.63 10.85
CA ALA A 96 7.90 2.75 10.53
C ALA A 96 8.02 3.96 11.49
N ALA A 97 9.11 4.06 12.25
CA ALA A 97 9.47 5.26 13.01
C ALA A 97 9.49 6.45 12.05
N VAL A 98 8.92 7.57 12.48
CA VAL A 98 8.81 8.78 11.64
C VAL A 98 10.09 9.58 11.78
N GLY A 99 10.72 9.88 10.66
CA GLY A 99 11.90 10.71 10.52
C GLY A 99 11.59 12.12 10.00
N PRO A 100 12.63 12.86 9.58
CA PRO A 100 12.48 14.12 8.87
C PRO A 100 11.57 13.99 7.64
N ASP A 101 10.93 15.08 7.22
CA ASP A 101 10.08 15.14 6.02
C ASP A 101 8.95 14.08 5.97
N ASP A 102 8.46 13.67 7.15
CA ASP A 102 7.48 12.59 7.33
C ASP A 102 7.93 11.23 6.73
N GLU A 103 9.23 11.05 6.49
CA GLU A 103 9.79 9.78 6.05
C GLU A 103 9.58 8.71 7.13
N ARG A 104 9.47 7.45 6.70
CA ARG A 104 9.26 6.32 7.61
C ARG A 104 10.39 5.34 7.49
N CYS A 105 10.89 4.88 8.63
CA CYS A 105 11.95 3.88 8.67
C CYS A 105 11.53 2.64 7.88
N ALA A 106 12.36 2.25 6.92
CA ALA A 106 12.14 1.12 6.03
C ALA A 106 12.64 -0.21 6.61
N ASP A 107 13.39 -0.18 7.72
CA ASP A 107 13.93 -1.38 8.35
C ASP A 107 12.87 -2.22 9.07
N VAL A 108 13.21 -3.49 9.29
CA VAL A 108 12.37 -4.46 10.01
C VAL A 108 12.17 -4.02 11.46
N ALA A 109 10.97 -4.23 12.00
CA ALA A 109 10.66 -3.89 13.39
C ALA A 109 11.64 -4.56 14.36
N GLY A 110 12.17 -3.77 15.31
CA GLY A 110 13.18 -4.21 16.28
C GLY A 110 14.62 -4.19 15.76
N HIS A 111 14.89 -3.57 14.60
CA HIS A 111 16.27 -3.38 14.12
C HIS A 111 17.10 -2.55 15.12
N PRO A 112 18.39 -2.89 15.31
CA PRO A 112 19.34 -2.02 16.02
C PRO A 112 19.74 -0.84 15.13
N GLY A 113 20.49 0.11 15.67
CA GLY A 113 21.08 1.19 14.88
C GLY A 113 20.16 2.36 14.57
N PHE A 114 20.64 3.17 13.64
CA PHE A 114 19.90 4.29 13.07
C PHE A 114 18.68 3.79 12.28
N HIS A 115 17.67 4.65 12.20
CA HIS A 115 16.55 4.47 11.28
C HIS A 115 16.96 4.94 9.88
N HIS A 116 16.52 4.22 8.84
CA HIS A 116 16.84 4.55 7.46
C HIS A 116 15.59 4.82 6.62
N ALA A 117 15.65 5.87 5.81
CA ALA A 117 14.67 6.13 4.77
C ALA A 117 14.69 4.99 3.74
N PRO A 118 13.57 4.72 3.06
CA PRO A 118 13.55 3.74 1.97
C PRO A 118 14.47 4.15 0.81
N GLY A 119 15.14 3.17 0.22
CA GLY A 119 15.92 3.33 -1.01
C GLY A 119 17.45 3.36 -0.80
N PRO A 120 18.25 3.18 -1.87
CA PRO A 120 19.70 3.19 -1.77
C PRO A 120 20.23 4.54 -1.29
N GLY A 121 21.01 4.54 -0.20
CA GLY A 121 21.54 5.77 0.39
C GLY A 121 20.51 6.62 1.13
N GLY A 122 19.40 6.02 1.58
CA GLY A 122 18.37 6.68 2.36
C GLY A 122 18.93 7.41 3.59
N LEU A 123 18.31 8.54 3.93
CA LEU A 123 18.73 9.35 5.07
C LEU A 123 18.64 8.53 6.37
N GLY A 124 19.70 8.61 7.16
CA GLY A 124 19.75 8.02 8.50
C GLY A 124 19.28 9.02 9.56
N TRP A 125 18.50 8.60 10.54
CA TRP A 125 18.13 9.43 11.71
C TRP A 125 18.01 8.62 12.99
N GLY A 126 17.83 9.35 14.11
CA GLY A 126 17.82 8.80 15.46
C GLY A 126 19.20 8.80 16.09
N GLU A 127 19.26 8.54 17.39
CA GLU A 127 20.51 8.18 18.03
C GLU A 127 20.65 6.68 17.85
N GLY A 128 21.50 6.26 16.90
CA GLY A 128 21.94 4.86 16.83
C GLY A 128 22.35 4.45 18.24
N ASP A 129 21.94 3.25 18.64
CA ASP A 129 22.12 2.67 19.96
C ASP A 129 23.37 3.17 20.68
N GLY A 130 23.14 3.99 21.72
CA GLY A 130 24.17 4.43 22.66
C GLY A 130 24.69 3.30 23.52
#